data_AF-A0A821PX01-F1
#
_entry.id   AF-A0A821PX01-F1
#
_cell.length_a   1.000
_cell.length_b   1.000
_cell.length_c   1.000
_cell.angle_alpha   90.00
_cell.angle_beta   90.00
_cell.angle_gamma   90.00
#
_symmetry.space_group_name_H-M   'P 1'
#
loop_
_entity.id
_entity.type
_entity.pdbx_description
1 polymer ?
#
loop_
_entity_poly.entity_id
_entity_poly.type
_entity_poly.pdbx_seq_one_letter_code
_entity_poly.pdbx_strand_id
1 'polypeptide(L)'
;SMFEKKVLCICPKGYFGDRCEKVDSKIILKFRNDIVLSQSIFIHFIEVIANAAPIRVTTFRTIPLTQNSLIVYWSRRFHLVFIELQNKIYYLAVIQKTYEQSTTIDTMITPSDRCQHI
;
A
#
# COMPACT_ATOMS: atom_id res chain seq x y z
N SER A 1 -29.61 31.38 7.03
CA SER A 1 -28.20 30.99 6.94
C SER A 1 -28.07 29.89 5.90
N MET A 2 -27.12 30.03 4.97
CA MET A 2 -26.96 29.12 3.84
C MET A 2 -26.22 27.86 4.32
N PHE A 3 -26.89 26.70 4.29
CA PHE A 3 -26.21 25.41 4.44
C PHE A 3 -25.37 25.20 3.17
N GLU A 4 -24.05 25.35 3.26
CA GLU A 4 -23.15 24.87 2.21
C GLU A 4 -23.34 23.36 2.06
N LYS A 5 -24.01 22.93 0.99
CA LYS A 5 -24.05 21.52 0.60
C LYS A 5 -22.62 21.13 0.23
N LYS A 6 -21.94 20.40 1.12
CA LYS A 6 -20.65 19.77 0.81
C LYS A 6 -20.89 18.70 -0.25
N VAL A 7 -20.71 19.05 -1.53
CA VAL A 7 -20.78 18.10 -2.64
C VAL A 7 -19.54 17.23 -2.57
N LEU A 8 -19.71 15.95 -2.23
CA LEU A 8 -18.65 14.95 -2.24
C LEU A 8 -18.57 14.31 -3.63
N CYS A 9 -17.43 14.43 -4.31
CA CYS A 9 -17.21 13.76 -5.59
C CYS A 9 -16.97 12.25 -5.39
N ILE A 10 -17.51 11.42 -6.31
CA ILE A 10 -17.11 10.01 -6.44
C ILE A 10 -15.87 9.99 -7.34
N CYS A 11 -14.73 9.57 -6.80
CA CYS A 11 -13.47 9.64 -7.53
C CYS A 11 -13.21 8.42 -8.42
N PRO A 12 -12.65 8.64 -9.63
CA PRO A 12 -12.16 7.54 -10.45
C PRO A 12 -10.98 6.86 -9.74
N LYS A 13 -10.72 5.60 -10.12
CA LYS A 13 -9.59 4.83 -9.57
C LYS A 13 -8.28 5.59 -9.78
N GLY A 14 -7.48 5.71 -8.73
CA GLY A 14 -6.21 6.44 -8.77
C GLY A 14 -6.31 7.90 -8.34
N TYR A 15 -7.48 8.38 -7.93
CA TYR A 15 -7.71 9.76 -7.50
C TYR A 15 -8.51 9.83 -6.20
N PHE A 16 -8.26 10.87 -5.40
CA PHE A 16 -8.95 11.15 -4.14
C PHE A 16 -9.00 12.66 -3.83
N GLY A 17 -9.67 13.04 -2.74
CA GLY A 17 -9.90 14.43 -2.35
C GLY A 17 -11.36 14.85 -2.56
N ASP A 18 -11.73 16.02 -2.06
CA ASP A 18 -13.12 16.49 -2.11
C ASP A 18 -13.60 16.71 -3.56
N ARG A 19 -12.66 16.98 -4.49
CA ARG A 19 -12.88 17.16 -5.93
C ARG A 19 -12.06 16.20 -6.79
N CYS A 20 -11.56 15.11 -6.20
CA CYS A 20 -10.68 14.15 -6.88
C CYS A 20 -9.40 14.79 -7.45
N GLU A 21 -8.94 15.86 -6.81
CA GLU A 21 -7.80 16.68 -7.23
C GLU A 21 -6.45 16.06 -6.87
N LYS A 22 -6.45 15.03 -6.01
CA LYS A 22 -5.23 14.36 -5.54
C LYS A 22 -5.09 13.02 -6.24
N VAL A 23 -3.85 12.68 -6.59
CA VAL A 23 -3.53 11.40 -7.22
C VAL A 23 -3.08 10.41 -6.16
N ASP A 24 -3.55 9.16 -6.25
CA ASP A 24 -3.08 8.08 -5.40
C ASP A 24 -1.58 7.86 -5.59
N SER A 25 -0.87 7.53 -4.51
CA SER A 25 0.49 7.02 -4.62
C SER A 25 0.45 5.68 -5.36
N LYS A 26 1.31 5.52 -6.37
CA LYS A 26 1.42 4.30 -7.17
C LYS A 26 2.57 3.46 -6.61
N ILE A 27 2.26 2.27 -6.13
CA ILE A 27 3.23 1.36 -5.53
C ILE A 27 3.33 0.13 -6.44
N ILE A 28 4.51 -0.06 -7.03
CA ILE A 28 4.85 -1.17 -7.91
C ILE A 28 5.63 -2.16 -7.06
N LEU A 29 4.98 -3.25 -6.66
CA LEU A 29 5.64 -4.33 -5.93
C LEU A 29 6.06 -5.38 -6.95
N LYS A 30 7.37 -5.58 -7.10
CA LYS A 30 7.95 -6.64 -7.90
C LYS A 30 8.50 -7.70 -6.94
N PHE A 31 8.40 -8.97 -7.30
CA PHE A 31 8.85 -10.09 -6.49
C PHE A 31 9.96 -10.83 -7.22
N ARG A 32 11.06 -11.11 -6.53
CA ARG A 32 12.14 -11.92 -7.08
C ARG A 32 11.62 -13.33 -7.33
N ASN A 33 12.12 -13.98 -8.38
CA ASN A 33 11.56 -15.25 -8.88
C ASN A 33 11.64 -16.42 -7.88
N ASP A 34 12.40 -16.30 -6.79
CA ASP A 34 12.50 -17.31 -5.72
C ASP A 34 11.55 -17.03 -4.55
N ILE A 35 10.68 -16.02 -4.66
CA ILE A 35 9.54 -15.84 -3.77
C ILE A 35 8.34 -16.56 -4.37
N VAL A 36 7.81 -17.51 -3.61
CA VAL A 36 6.59 -18.23 -3.99
C VAL A 36 5.38 -17.35 -3.66
N LEU A 37 4.72 -16.85 -4.71
CA LEU A 37 3.50 -16.05 -4.57
C LEU A 37 2.27 -16.93 -4.39
N SER A 38 1.39 -16.51 -3.48
CA SER A 38 0.05 -17.05 -3.34
C SER A 38 -0.94 -16.30 -4.24
N GLN A 39 -2.05 -16.97 -4.60
CA GLN A 39 -3.12 -16.37 -5.41
C GLN A 39 -3.67 -15.07 -4.80
N SER A 40 -3.67 -15.00 -3.47
CA SER A 40 -4.06 -13.82 -2.71
C SER A 40 -2.89 -13.36 -1.85
N ILE A 41 -2.67 -12.06 -1.81
CA ILE A 41 -1.71 -11.41 -0.93
C ILE A 41 -2.44 -10.35 -0.08
N PHE A 42 -1.96 -10.14 1.14
CA PHE A 42 -2.40 -9.05 1.98
C PHE A 42 -1.30 -7.98 2.04
N ILE A 43 -1.72 -6.72 2.07
CA ILE A 43 -0.86 -5.55 2.05
C ILE A 43 -1.26 -4.68 3.23
N HIS A 44 -0.34 -4.51 4.16
CA HIS A 44 -0.54 -3.73 5.38
C HIS A 44 0.15 -2.39 5.24
N PHE A 45 -0.64 -1.33 5.24
CA PHE A 45 -0.18 0.04 5.30
C PHE A 45 -0.16 0.48 6.76
N ILE A 46 0.98 1.00 7.22
CA ILE A 46 1.13 1.49 8.58
C ILE A 46 1.57 2.94 8.55
N GLU A 47 0.77 3.81 9.14
CA GLU A 47 1.12 5.21 9.41
C GLU A 47 1.69 5.31 10.83
N VAL A 48 2.98 5.65 10.92
CA VAL A 48 3.63 6.00 12.18
C VAL A 48 3.29 7.44 12.53
N ILE A 49 2.80 7.65 13.76
CA ILE A 49 2.40 8.97 14.28
C ILE A 49 3.22 9.24 15.53
N ALA A 50 3.83 10.43 15.61
CA ALA A 50 4.60 10.81 16.79
C ALA A 50 3.71 10.81 18.04
N ASN A 51 4.19 10.15 19.10
CA ASN A 51 3.51 10.06 20.41
C ASN A 51 2.11 9.43 20.38
N ALA A 52 1.79 8.63 19.36
CA ALA A 52 0.51 7.93 19.26
C ALA A 52 0.71 6.50 18.74
N ALA A 53 -0.31 5.66 18.95
CA ALA A 53 -0.33 4.33 18.36
C ALA A 53 -0.35 4.43 16.82
N PRO A 54 0.37 3.56 16.10
CA PRO A 54 0.37 3.57 14.66
C PRO A 54 -0.99 3.15 14.11
N ILE A 55 -1.41 3.76 13.00
CA ILE A 55 -2.64 3.39 12.30
C ILE A 55 -2.30 2.32 11.26
N ARG A 56 -3.00 1.18 11.32
CA ARG A 56 -2.84 0.08 10.36
C ARG A 56 -4.09 -0.08 9.52
N VAL A 57 -3.91 -0.18 8.20
CA VAL A 57 -4.96 -0.56 7.25
C VAL A 57 -4.47 -1.71 6.39
N THR A 58 -5.29 -2.74 6.25
CA THR A 58 -4.98 -3.90 5.40
C THR A 58 -5.88 -3.90 4.18
N THR A 59 -5.30 -4.13 3.01
CA THR A 59 -6.03 -4.48 1.78
C THR A 59 -5.53 -5.83 1.28
N PHE A 60 -6.32 -6.51 0.45
CA PHE A 60 -5.86 -7.71 -0.25
C PHE A 60 -5.86 -7.47 -1.76
N ARG A 61 -5.04 -8.23 -2.48
CA ARG A 61 -5.01 -8.28 -3.94
C ARG A 61 -4.87 -9.73 -4.39
N THR A 62 -5.60 -10.07 -5.44
CA THR A 62 -5.38 -11.31 -6.19
C THR A 62 -4.31 -11.08 -7.24
N ILE A 63 -3.32 -11.97 -7.30
CA ILE A 63 -2.26 -11.93 -8.31
C ILE A 63 -2.41 -13.17 -9.20
N PRO A 64 -2.50 -13.02 -10.53
CA PRO A 64 -2.35 -14.16 -11.43
C PRO A 64 -0.97 -14.80 -11.17
N LEU A 65 -0.91 -16.11 -10.92
CA LEU A 65 0.33 -16.83 -10.57
C LEU A 65 1.46 -16.66 -11.61
N THR A 66 1.12 -16.25 -12.83
CA THR A 66 2.07 -15.99 -13.93
C THR A 66 2.77 -14.62 -13.82
N GLN A 67 2.35 -13.74 -12.91
CA GLN A 67 2.91 -12.40 -12.74
C GLN A 67 3.75 -12.32 -11.47
N ASN A 68 4.96 -11.78 -11.62
CA ASN A 68 5.87 -11.49 -10.51
C ASN A 68 5.79 -10.03 -10.04
N SER A 69 4.76 -9.29 -10.44
CA SER A 69 4.58 -7.92 -10.02
C SER A 69 3.11 -7.54 -9.91
N LEU A 70 2.84 -6.52 -9.10
CA LEU A 70 1.52 -5.94 -8.92
C LEU A 70 1.62 -4.43 -8.70
N ILE A 71 0.54 -3.73 -9.02
CA ILE A 71 0.42 -2.29 -8.83
C ILE A 71 -0.70 -2.01 -7.83
N VAL A 72 -0.39 -1.24 -6.79
CA VAL A 72 -1.35 -0.71 -5.83
C VAL A 72 -1.44 0.80 -6.01
N TYR A 73 -2.66 1.31 -6.05
CA TYR A 73 -2.94 2.74 -5.91
C TYR A 73 -3.44 2.97 -4.49
N TRP A 74 -2.80 3.89 -3.75
CA TRP A 74 -3.08 4.14 -2.35
C TRP A 74 -3.22 5.64 -2.05
N SER A 75 -4.36 6.02 -1.46
CA SER A 75 -4.73 7.42 -1.19
C SER A 75 -4.35 7.91 0.20
N ARG A 76 -4.09 7.00 1.15
CA ARG A 76 -3.85 7.36 2.56
C ARG A 76 -2.36 7.52 2.84
N ARG A 77 -2.04 8.24 3.93
CA ARG A 77 -0.67 8.33 4.42
C ARG A 77 -0.20 6.97 4.93
N PHE A 78 1.10 6.71 4.78
CA PHE A 78 1.77 5.53 5.31
C PHE A 78 3.27 5.79 5.41
N HIS A 79 3.94 5.04 6.28
CA HIS A 79 5.39 5.08 6.46
C HIS A 79 6.01 3.70 6.24
N LEU A 80 5.26 2.63 6.55
CA LEU A 80 5.67 1.25 6.33
C LEU A 80 4.63 0.52 5.48
N VAL A 81 5.10 -0.38 4.61
CA VAL A 81 4.26 -1.33 3.89
C VAL A 81 4.79 -2.73 4.10
N PHE A 82 3.95 -3.61 4.63
CA PHE A 82 4.24 -5.04 4.74
C PHE A 82 3.40 -5.85 3.77
N ILE A 83 4.00 -6.89 3.18
CA ILE A 83 3.31 -7.87 2.35
C ILE A 83 3.21 -9.17 3.14
N GLU A 84 1.98 -9.64 3.35
CA GLU A 84 1.70 -10.94 3.95
C GLU A 84 1.29 -11.90 2.83
N LEU A 85 2.08 -12.96 2.67
CA LEU A 85 1.81 -14.10 1.81
C LEU A 85 1.19 -15.25 2.63
N GLN A 86 0.93 -16.40 1.99
CA GLN A 86 0.47 -17.61 2.67
C GLN A 86 1.31 -17.96 3.91
N ASN A 87 0.67 -18.63 4.88
CA ASN A 87 1.28 -19.08 6.13
C ASN A 87 1.88 -17.95 6.98
N LYS A 88 1.32 -16.73 6.90
CA LYS A 88 1.78 -15.58 7.70
C LYS A 88 3.27 -15.27 7.46
N ILE A 89 3.72 -15.44 6.21
CA ILE A 89 5.06 -15.00 5.80
C ILE A 89 4.98 -13.52 5.44
N TYR A 90 5.74 -12.70 6.16
CA TYR A 90 5.74 -11.25 6.00
C TYR A 90 7.03 -10.74 5.38
N TYR A 91 6.91 -9.74 4.50
CA TYR A 91 8.02 -9.02 3.89
C TYR A 91 7.85 -7.52 4.10
N LEU A 92 8.92 -6.81 4.45
CA LEU A 92 8.93 -5.35 4.47
C LEU A 92 9.16 -4.83 3.04
N ALA A 93 8.14 -4.24 2.43
CA ALA A 93 8.22 -3.78 1.03
C ALA A 93 8.62 -2.31 0.89
N VAL A 94 8.19 -1.46 1.83
CA VAL A 94 8.47 -0.02 1.79
C VAL A 94 8.75 0.49 3.20
N ILE A 95 9.78 1.32 3.32
CA ILE A 95 10.05 2.16 4.48
C ILE A 95 10.36 3.58 4.00
N GLN A 96 9.65 4.57 4.54
CA GLN A 96 9.90 5.97 4.26
C GLN A 96 9.82 6.80 5.53
N LYS A 97 10.78 7.72 5.71
CA LYS A 97 10.84 8.60 6.89
C LYS A 97 9.79 9.70 6.81
N THR A 98 9.60 10.25 5.61
CA THR A 98 8.65 11.32 5.33
C THR A 98 7.70 10.81 4.26
N TYR A 99 6.40 10.89 4.51
CA TYR A 99 5.40 10.58 3.50
C TYR A 99 5.33 11.69 2.44
N GLU A 100 5.46 11.31 1.17
CA GLU A 100 5.21 12.17 0.02
C GLU A 100 3.91 11.76 -0.68
N GLN A 101 3.02 12.72 -0.87
CA GLN A 101 1.73 12.48 -1.54
C GLN A 101 1.94 12.25 -3.04
N SER A 102 1.14 11.35 -3.63
CA SER A 102 1.07 11.17 -5.09
C SER A 102 2.38 10.70 -5.73
N THR A 103 3.26 10.05 -4.95
CA THR A 103 4.53 9.54 -5.44
C THR A 103 4.42 8.15 -6.08
N THR A 104 5.36 7.83 -6.97
CA THR A 104 5.54 6.48 -7.51
C THR A 104 6.67 5.77 -6.78
N ILE A 105 6.35 4.67 -6.11
CA ILE A 105 7.29 3.81 -5.41
C ILE A 105 7.47 2.54 -6.23
N ASP A 106 8.70 2.24 -6.63
CA ASP A 106 9.08 1.01 -7.32
C ASP A 106 10.00 0.21 -6.40
N THR A 107 9.57 -0.99 -5.99
CA THR A 107 10.31 -1.82 -5.03
C THR A 107 10.41 -3.27 -5.51
N MET A 108 11.59 -3.84 -5.30
CA MET A 108 11.90 -5.24 -5.57
C MET A 108 11.96 -5.99 -4.25
N ILE A 109 10.97 -6.85 -4.00
CA ILE A 109 10.90 -7.70 -2.83
C ILE A 109 11.75 -8.93 -3.06
N THR A 110 12.61 -9.21 -2.09
CA THR A 110 13.56 -10.30 -2.06
C THR A 110 13.41 -11.10 -0.75
N PRO A 111 13.89 -12.36 -0.70
CA PRO A 111 13.98 -13.14 0.53
C PRO A 111 14.67 -12.48 1.71
N SER A 112 15.61 -11.56 1.50
CA SER A 112 16.24 -10.81 2.60
C SER A 112 15.31 -9.80 3.26
N ASP A 113 14.24 -9.38 2.56
CA ASP A 113 13.22 -8.48 3.10
C ASP A 113 12.21 -9.22 4.00
N ARG A 114 12.32 -10.55 4.10
CA ARG A 114 11.47 -11.39 4.94
C ARG A 114 11.70 -11.06 6.41
N CYS A 115 10.62 -10.76 7.12
CA CYS A 115 10.65 -10.59 8.56
C CYS A 115 10.66 -11.98 9.23
N GLN A 116 11.72 -12.29 9.97
CA GLN A 116 11.89 -13.60 10.61
C GLN A 116 11.09 -13.75 11.91
N HIS A 117 10.75 -12.64 12.56
CA HIS A 117 10.02 -12.60 13.83
C HIS A 117 8.99 -11.48 13.78
N ILE A 118 7.71 -11.82 13.60
CA ILE A 118 6.54 -10.93 13.66
C ILE A 118 5.49 -11.57 14.56
#